data_AF-A0A9E2AHL3-F1
#
_entry.id   AF-A0A9E2AHL3-F1
#
_cell.length_a   1.000
_cell.length_b   1.000
_cell.length_c   1.000
_cell.angle_alpha   90.00
_cell.angle_beta   90.00
_cell.angle_gamma   90.00
#
_symmetry.space_group_name_H-M   'P 1'
#
loop_
_entity.id
_entity.type
_entity.pdbx_description
1 polymer ?
#
loop_
_entity_poly.entity_id
_entity_poly.type
_entity_poly.pdbx_seq_one_letter_code
_entity_poly.pdbx_strand_id
1 'polypeptide(L)'
;GEVAMAAHPNLTTDEAQAMAVYIKSLTGAIYKAPSLPLEGSIVPKASSQNNVMVLTASYTDKGGKMVEPLTGIHTLKITGSTRSFAGVDNLEGFTPVNDDEMDLLILPQDGGWFALENIDMTGIGTINLVTGWQQLPTSQIEIQVRQESPEGSVIGTGKMLKPKEGQLSELIRIRLDKPVDGVMDKLYFTYLPVEEEKLSTDVALVNVTFGR
;
A
#
# COMPACT_ATOMS: atom_id res chain seq x y z
N GLY A 1 48.42 65.16 -20.86
CA GLY A 1 48.12 63.77 -21.22
C GLY A 1 47.52 63.13 -20.02
N GLU A 2 46.21 62.93 -20.02
CA GLU A 2 45.51 62.33 -18.89
C GLU A 2 45.68 60.81 -18.98
N VAL A 3 46.29 60.23 -17.95
CA VAL A 3 46.45 58.77 -17.83
C VAL A 3 45.12 58.23 -17.32
N ALA A 4 44.32 57.66 -18.21
CA ALA A 4 43.17 56.85 -17.82
C ALA A 4 43.68 55.62 -17.05
N MET A 5 43.33 55.52 -15.77
CA MET A 5 43.62 54.31 -15.00
C MET A 5 42.75 53.16 -15.52
N ALA A 6 43.39 52.04 -15.84
CA ALA A 6 42.69 50.81 -16.23
C ALA A 6 41.84 50.29 -15.07
N ALA A 7 40.56 50.06 -15.30
CA ALA A 7 39.75 49.23 -14.41
C ALA A 7 40.37 47.82 -14.40
N HIS A 8 40.67 47.31 -13.21
CA HIS A 8 41.31 46.01 -12.99
C HIS A 8 40.65 44.88 -13.83
N PRO A 9 41.37 44.25 -14.79
CA PRO A 9 40.81 43.26 -15.72
C PRO A 9 41.00 41.79 -15.31
N ASN A 10 41.30 41.50 -14.04
CA ASN A 10 41.66 40.13 -13.61
C ASN A 10 40.51 39.32 -13.00
N LEU A 11 39.25 39.72 -13.19
CA LEU A 11 38.11 38.86 -12.87
C LEU A 11 37.40 38.46 -14.15
N THR A 12 37.41 37.18 -14.43
CA THR A 12 36.58 36.60 -15.48
C THR A 12 35.10 36.71 -15.07
N THR A 13 34.20 36.77 -16.04
CA THR A 13 32.75 36.77 -15.79
C THR A 13 32.34 35.58 -14.94
N ASP A 14 32.98 34.43 -15.15
CA ASP A 14 32.71 33.19 -14.41
C ASP A 14 33.10 33.32 -12.92
N GLU A 15 34.24 33.95 -12.61
CA GLU A 15 34.67 34.21 -11.22
C GLU A 15 33.73 35.22 -10.53
N ALA A 16 33.31 36.26 -11.24
CA ALA A 16 32.35 37.23 -10.71
C ALA A 16 30.98 36.56 -10.43
N GLN A 17 30.56 35.64 -11.29
CA GLN A 17 29.34 34.85 -11.10
C GLN A 17 29.47 33.86 -9.94
N ALA A 18 30.62 33.18 -9.80
CA ALA A 18 30.90 32.30 -8.67
C ALA A 18 30.91 33.06 -7.34
N MET A 19 31.49 34.26 -7.31
CA MET A 19 31.45 35.14 -6.13
C MET A 19 30.04 35.63 -5.82
N ALA A 20 29.24 35.98 -6.83
CA ALA A 20 27.84 36.38 -6.63
C ALA A 20 26.99 35.22 -6.09
N VAL A 21 27.20 33.99 -6.59
CA VAL A 21 26.55 32.78 -6.09
C VAL A 21 26.97 32.48 -4.65
N TYR A 22 28.26 32.63 -4.33
CA TYR A 22 28.78 32.46 -2.98
C TYR A 22 28.24 33.51 -2.00
N ILE A 23 28.19 34.78 -2.38
CA ILE A 23 27.57 35.85 -1.57
C ILE A 23 26.06 35.58 -1.38
N LYS A 24 25.39 35.07 -2.41
CA LYS A 24 23.97 34.71 -2.34
C LYS A 24 23.72 33.48 -1.44
N SER A 25 24.65 32.53 -1.37
CA SER A 25 24.55 31.40 -0.44
C SER A 25 24.84 31.81 1.01
N LEU A 26 25.77 32.76 1.23
CA LEU A 26 26.07 33.34 2.54
C LEU A 26 24.92 34.18 3.12
N THR A 27 24.16 34.86 2.27
CA THR A 27 23.00 35.68 2.71
C THR A 27 21.75 34.87 3.01
N GLY A 28 21.81 33.53 2.91
CA GLY A 28 20.70 32.63 3.22
C GLY A 28 19.53 32.72 2.24
N ALA A 29 19.67 33.46 1.15
CA ALA A 29 18.69 33.58 0.07
C ALA A 29 18.73 32.36 -0.87
N ILE A 30 18.77 31.17 -0.27
CA ILE A 30 18.26 29.97 -0.93
C ILE A 30 16.76 30.23 -1.04
N TYR A 31 16.20 30.16 -2.24
CA TYR A 31 14.75 30.19 -2.43
C TYR A 31 14.14 29.09 -1.56
N LYS A 32 13.69 29.44 -0.35
CA LYS A 32 12.96 28.53 0.52
C LYS A 32 11.58 28.43 -0.12
N ALA A 33 11.31 27.30 -0.76
CA ALA A 33 9.96 26.96 -1.13
C ALA A 33 9.08 27.19 0.11
N PRO A 34 7.94 27.91 -0.03
CA PRO A 34 7.05 28.14 1.09
C PRO A 34 6.73 26.81 1.76
N SER A 35 6.85 26.75 3.09
CA SER A 35 6.44 25.57 3.83
C SER A 35 4.97 25.26 3.52
N LEU A 36 4.65 23.97 3.40
CA LEU A 36 3.27 23.53 3.31
C LEU A 36 2.52 23.90 4.61
N PRO A 37 1.18 24.02 4.56
CA PRO A 37 0.37 24.22 5.77
C PRO A 37 0.61 23.12 6.82
N LEU A 38 0.35 23.45 8.09
CA LEU A 38 0.48 22.53 9.23
C LEU A 38 -0.42 21.29 9.10
N GLU A 39 -1.56 21.42 8.42
CA GLU A 39 -2.51 20.35 8.16
C GLU A 39 -2.77 20.23 6.67
N GLY A 40 -2.95 19.00 6.19
CA GLY A 40 -3.22 18.70 4.80
C GLY A 40 -3.69 17.28 4.61
N SER A 41 -4.16 16.98 3.40
CA SER A 41 -4.56 15.64 3.00
C SER A 41 -3.81 15.25 1.73
N ILE A 42 -3.35 14.01 1.70
CA ILE A 42 -2.72 13.41 0.53
C ILE A 42 -3.40 12.06 0.28
N VAL A 43 -3.89 11.88 -0.94
CA VAL A 43 -4.43 10.60 -1.39
C VAL A 43 -3.35 9.97 -2.26
N PRO A 44 -2.72 8.86 -1.81
CA PRO A 44 -1.78 8.13 -2.64
C PRO A 44 -2.49 7.67 -3.93
N LYS A 45 -1.77 7.65 -5.05
CA LYS A 45 -2.32 7.02 -6.26
C LYS A 45 -2.45 5.52 -6.02
N ALA A 46 -3.61 4.96 -6.33
CA ALA A 46 -3.79 3.52 -6.33
C ALA A 46 -2.79 2.87 -7.28
N SER A 47 -2.13 1.80 -6.82
CA SER A 47 -1.25 1.00 -7.64
C SER A 47 -1.56 -0.47 -7.41
N SER A 48 -1.52 -1.25 -8.48
CA SER A 48 -1.67 -2.70 -8.45
C SER A 48 -0.43 -3.42 -7.91
N GLN A 49 0.70 -2.72 -7.79
CA GLN A 49 1.94 -3.26 -7.25
C GLN A 49 2.05 -2.92 -5.76
N ASN A 50 2.85 -3.70 -5.04
CA ASN A 50 3.10 -3.59 -3.59
C ASN A 50 3.92 -2.32 -3.24
N ASN A 51 3.38 -1.15 -3.61
CA ASN A 51 4.04 0.13 -3.50
C ASN A 51 3.86 0.69 -2.09
N VAL A 52 4.95 1.26 -1.58
CA VAL A 52 4.96 1.96 -0.29
C VAL A 52 5.11 3.44 -0.56
N MET A 53 4.14 4.23 -0.11
CA MET A 53 4.28 5.67 -0.06
C MET A 53 5.06 6.05 1.20
N VAL A 54 6.15 6.78 1.02
CA VAL A 54 6.96 7.32 2.12
C VAL A 54 6.66 8.81 2.23
N LEU A 55 6.00 9.22 3.31
CA LEU A 55 5.74 10.61 3.63
C LEU A 55 6.81 11.11 4.59
N THR A 56 7.65 12.03 4.14
CA THR A 56 8.68 12.66 4.98
C THR A 56 8.31 14.11 5.23
N ALA A 57 8.26 14.51 6.48
CA ALA A 57 8.09 15.89 6.92
C ALA A 57 9.37 16.37 7.61
N SER A 58 9.81 17.58 7.29
CA SER A 58 10.91 18.25 7.99
C SER A 58 10.46 19.61 8.48
N TYR A 59 10.90 19.96 9.69
CA TYR A 59 10.66 21.25 10.29
C TYR A 59 11.97 21.81 10.82
N THR A 60 12.32 23.00 10.36
CA THR A 60 13.43 23.79 10.90
C THR A 60 12.85 24.90 11.75
N ASP A 61 13.20 24.92 13.03
CA ASP A 61 12.82 26.03 13.91
C ASP A 61 13.51 27.34 13.51
N LYS A 62 13.14 28.46 14.13
CA LYS A 62 13.72 29.77 13.80
C LYS A 62 15.08 30.00 14.45
N GLY A 63 15.56 29.11 15.31
CA GLY A 63 16.70 29.36 16.20
C GLY A 63 16.46 30.53 17.16
N GLY A 64 17.53 30.90 17.88
CA GLY A 64 17.56 32.05 18.79
C GLY A 64 18.71 33.00 18.47
N LYS A 65 18.82 34.13 19.18
CA LYS A 65 19.85 35.18 18.92
C LYS A 65 21.30 34.67 18.88
N MET A 66 21.60 33.54 19.51
CA MET A 66 22.89 32.82 19.42
C MET A 66 22.70 31.30 19.41
N VAL A 67 21.55 30.82 18.92
CA VAL A 67 21.25 29.38 18.84
C VAL A 67 20.93 29.05 17.39
N GLU A 68 21.69 28.12 16.83
CA GLU A 68 21.49 27.66 15.47
C GLU A 68 20.11 27.00 15.31
N PRO A 69 19.42 27.22 14.18
CA PRO A 69 18.16 26.54 13.88
C PRO A 69 18.29 25.02 13.92
N LEU A 70 17.39 24.34 14.63
CA LEU A 70 17.34 22.88 14.65
C LEU A 70 16.33 22.35 13.64
N THR A 71 16.71 21.28 12.94
CA THR A 71 15.83 20.60 11.99
C THR A 71 15.43 19.23 12.51
N GLY A 72 14.13 19.02 12.72
CA GLY A 72 13.54 17.71 12.96
C GLY A 72 13.04 17.10 11.66
N ILE A 73 13.17 15.78 11.51
CA ILE A 73 12.66 15.02 10.37
C ILE A 73 11.82 13.85 10.91
N HIS A 74 10.64 13.64 10.33
CA HIS A 74 9.79 12.49 10.62
C HIS A 74 9.35 11.82 9.33
N THR A 75 9.28 10.49 9.34
CA THR A 75 8.93 9.68 8.16
C THR A 75 7.85 8.67 8.51
N LEU A 76 6.76 8.69 7.75
CA LEU A 76 5.67 7.72 7.79
C LEU A 76 5.71 6.85 6.53
N LYS A 77 5.56 5.54 6.69
CA LYS A 77 5.44 4.57 5.59
C LYS A 77 3.99 4.10 5.49
N ILE A 78 3.38 4.24 4.31
CA ILE A 78 2.01 3.84 4.03
C ILE A 78 2.07 2.75 2.95
N THR A 79 1.66 1.53 3.30
CA THR A 79 1.60 0.41 2.36
C THR A 79 0.33 0.48 1.50
N GLY A 80 0.39 -0.03 0.26
CA GLY A 80 -0.80 -0.17 -0.59
C GLY A 80 -1.91 -0.98 0.08
N SER A 81 -3.14 -0.85 -0.46
CA SER A 81 -4.33 -1.54 0.05
C SER A 81 -4.53 -2.93 -0.54
N THR A 82 -3.68 -3.34 -1.48
CA THR A 82 -3.66 -4.69 -2.08
C THR A 82 -2.54 -5.50 -1.44
N ARG A 83 -2.80 -6.77 -1.17
CA ARG A 83 -1.82 -7.76 -0.70
C ARG A 83 -1.84 -8.96 -1.65
N SER A 84 -0.66 -9.42 -2.06
CA SER A 84 -0.50 -10.74 -2.66
C SER A 84 -0.52 -11.82 -1.57
N PHE A 85 -0.57 -13.08 -1.98
CA PHE A 85 -0.44 -14.21 -1.06
C PHE A 85 1.00 -14.70 -0.86
N ALA A 86 1.97 -13.84 -1.21
CA ALA A 86 3.39 -14.12 -1.02
C ALA A 86 3.68 -14.45 0.46
N GLY A 87 4.28 -15.61 0.71
CA GLY A 87 4.71 -16.00 2.05
C GLY A 87 3.56 -16.26 3.04
N VAL A 88 2.33 -16.49 2.57
CA VAL A 88 1.25 -16.98 3.44
C VAL A 88 1.56 -18.42 3.84
N ASP A 89 1.94 -18.61 5.09
CA ASP A 89 2.32 -19.90 5.69
C ASP A 89 1.27 -20.42 6.69
N ASN A 90 0.50 -19.52 7.30
CA ASN A 90 -0.55 -19.83 8.24
C ASN A 90 -1.86 -20.16 7.51
N LEU A 91 -2.00 -21.43 7.10
CA LEU A 91 -3.13 -21.92 6.32
C LEU A 91 -3.43 -23.40 6.61
N GLU A 92 -4.64 -23.83 6.24
CA GLU A 92 -5.08 -25.22 6.25
C GLU A 92 -5.89 -25.49 4.97
N GLY A 93 -5.58 -26.59 4.29
CA GLY A 93 -6.24 -27.03 3.05
C GLY A 93 -5.81 -26.26 1.79
N PHE A 94 -5.60 -24.95 1.87
CA PHE A 94 -5.14 -24.15 0.74
C PHE A 94 -3.75 -24.58 0.26
N THR A 95 -3.55 -24.57 -1.06
CA THR A 95 -2.24 -24.90 -1.65
C THR A 95 -1.61 -23.63 -2.23
N PRO A 96 -0.49 -23.13 -1.65
CA PRO A 96 0.21 -22.00 -2.22
C PRO A 96 0.94 -22.40 -3.51
N VAL A 97 0.82 -21.55 -4.53
CA VAL A 97 1.59 -21.65 -5.77
C VAL A 97 2.36 -20.36 -5.93
N ASN A 98 3.67 -20.47 -5.89
CA ASN A 98 4.59 -19.38 -6.18
C ASN A 98 5.21 -19.67 -7.54
N ASP A 99 4.91 -18.82 -8.51
CA ASP A 99 5.61 -18.75 -9.79
C ASP A 99 6.20 -17.34 -9.89
N ASP A 100 7.31 -17.15 -10.61
CA ASP A 100 8.10 -15.89 -10.62
C ASP A 100 7.25 -14.63 -10.95
N GLU A 101 6.05 -14.81 -11.50
CA GLU A 101 5.10 -13.75 -11.83
C GLU A 101 3.92 -13.58 -10.84
N MET A 102 3.53 -14.61 -10.08
CA MET A 102 2.32 -14.58 -9.24
C MET A 102 2.38 -15.50 -8.00
N ASP A 103 1.88 -14.98 -6.88
CA ASP A 103 1.59 -15.73 -5.66
C ASP A 103 0.09 -16.04 -5.57
N LEU A 104 -0.27 -17.30 -5.74
CA LEU A 104 -1.64 -17.78 -5.73
C LEU A 104 -1.92 -18.69 -4.53
N LEU A 105 -3.18 -18.73 -4.09
CA LEU A 105 -3.69 -19.77 -3.19
C LEU A 105 -4.78 -20.58 -3.89
N ILE A 106 -4.54 -21.86 -4.18
CA ILE A 106 -5.54 -22.76 -4.74
C ILE A 106 -6.52 -23.16 -3.62
N LEU A 107 -7.83 -23.06 -3.91
CA LEU A 107 -8.88 -23.44 -2.97
C LEU A 107 -8.91 -24.97 -2.76
N PRO A 108 -9.08 -25.45 -1.52
CA PRO A 108 -9.29 -26.86 -1.24
C PRO A 108 -10.68 -27.33 -1.64
N GLN A 109 -10.84 -28.61 -1.96
CA GLN A 109 -12.14 -29.23 -2.27
C GLN A 109 -13.06 -29.34 -1.04
N ASP A 110 -12.50 -29.64 0.13
CA ASP A 110 -13.25 -29.94 1.35
C ASP A 110 -13.23 -28.79 2.38
N GLY A 111 -12.90 -27.58 1.93
CA GLY A 111 -12.82 -26.39 2.77
C GLY A 111 -11.46 -26.20 3.44
N GLY A 112 -11.28 -25.03 4.03
CA GLY A 112 -10.03 -24.67 4.66
C GLY A 112 -9.97 -23.18 5.01
N TRP A 113 -8.82 -22.73 5.47
CA TRP A 113 -8.62 -21.35 5.85
C TRP A 113 -7.18 -20.89 5.58
N PHE A 114 -6.99 -19.57 5.52
CA PHE A 114 -5.68 -18.94 5.54
C PHE A 114 -5.74 -17.66 6.37
N ALA A 115 -4.61 -17.22 6.91
CA ALA A 115 -4.51 -15.98 7.67
C ALA A 115 -3.55 -15.00 7.00
N LEU A 116 -3.93 -13.73 6.99
CA LEU A 116 -3.05 -12.63 6.66
C LEU A 116 -2.60 -11.93 7.92
N GLU A 117 -1.32 -11.59 8.01
CA GLU A 117 -0.74 -11.00 9.20
C GLU A 117 -0.58 -9.48 9.08
N ASN A 118 -0.61 -8.80 10.23
CA ASN A 118 -0.33 -7.36 10.35
C ASN A 118 -1.19 -6.49 9.41
N ILE A 119 -2.51 -6.69 9.48
CA ILE A 119 -3.47 -5.97 8.64
C ILE A 119 -4.10 -4.82 9.42
N ASP A 120 -3.90 -3.60 8.95
CA ASP A 120 -4.60 -2.42 9.47
C ASP A 120 -6.00 -2.34 8.87
N MET A 121 -7.02 -2.51 9.72
CA MET A 121 -8.43 -2.48 9.34
C MET A 121 -9.05 -1.08 9.48
N THR A 122 -8.29 -0.08 9.95
CA THR A 122 -8.81 1.25 10.24
C THR A 122 -9.52 1.89 9.04
N GLY A 123 -10.83 2.10 9.17
CA GLY A 123 -11.67 2.69 8.13
C GLY A 123 -11.90 1.80 6.90
N ILE A 124 -11.67 0.49 6.99
CA ILE A 124 -12.00 -0.49 5.94
C ILE A 124 -13.47 -0.92 6.08
N GLY A 125 -14.23 -0.83 4.99
CA GLY A 125 -15.63 -1.28 4.91
C GLY A 125 -15.83 -2.50 4.00
N THR A 126 -14.86 -2.77 3.11
CA THR A 126 -14.94 -3.85 2.12
C THR A 126 -13.61 -4.58 1.95
N ILE A 127 -13.69 -5.88 1.70
CA ILE A 127 -12.55 -6.70 1.31
C ILE A 127 -12.90 -7.36 -0.03
N ASN A 128 -12.03 -7.24 -1.01
CA ASN A 128 -12.23 -7.79 -2.34
C ASN A 128 -11.18 -8.87 -2.59
N LEU A 129 -11.61 -10.11 -2.81
CA LEU A 129 -10.75 -11.20 -3.25
C LEU A 129 -10.91 -11.40 -4.75
N VAL A 130 -9.79 -11.43 -5.47
CA VAL A 130 -9.80 -11.79 -6.89
C VAL A 130 -9.60 -13.29 -6.99
N THR A 131 -10.52 -13.96 -7.66
CA THR A 131 -10.44 -15.39 -7.99
C THR A 131 -10.09 -15.56 -9.46
N GLY A 132 -9.41 -16.65 -9.81
CA GLY A 132 -9.06 -17.00 -11.18
C GLY A 132 -9.12 -18.51 -11.43
N TRP A 133 -9.36 -18.89 -12.68
CA TRP A 133 -9.51 -20.29 -13.09
C TRP A 133 -9.15 -20.49 -14.57
N GLN A 134 -8.85 -21.73 -14.95
CA GLN A 134 -8.66 -22.12 -16.35
C GLN A 134 -9.94 -22.66 -17.00
N GLN A 135 -10.78 -23.33 -16.22
CA GLN A 135 -12.09 -23.82 -16.65
C GLN A 135 -13.17 -23.14 -15.81
N LEU A 136 -14.34 -22.86 -16.40
CA LEU A 136 -15.40 -22.11 -15.74
C LEU A 136 -15.96 -22.89 -14.53
N PRO A 137 -15.86 -22.36 -13.29
CA PRO A 137 -16.42 -23.02 -12.13
C PRO A 137 -17.95 -22.91 -12.15
N THR A 138 -18.62 -24.00 -11.80
CA THR A 138 -20.08 -24.03 -11.66
C THR A 138 -20.55 -23.97 -10.21
N SER A 139 -19.65 -24.23 -9.26
CA SER A 139 -19.92 -24.32 -7.83
C SER A 139 -19.96 -22.94 -7.17
N GLN A 140 -20.81 -22.77 -6.15
CA GLN A 140 -20.80 -21.57 -5.32
C GLN A 140 -19.56 -21.54 -4.42
N ILE A 141 -18.91 -20.39 -4.34
CA ILE A 141 -17.79 -20.14 -3.43
C ILE A 141 -18.22 -19.07 -2.43
N GLU A 142 -18.09 -19.37 -1.15
CA GLU A 142 -18.33 -18.44 -0.05
C GLU A 142 -17.07 -18.34 0.82
N ILE A 143 -16.62 -17.11 1.06
CA ILE A 143 -15.50 -16.81 1.96
C ILE A 143 -16.03 -15.99 3.13
N GLN A 144 -15.69 -16.41 4.34
CA GLN A 144 -15.97 -15.69 5.57
C GLN A 144 -14.67 -15.11 6.12
N VAL A 145 -14.72 -13.86 6.57
CA VAL A 145 -13.61 -13.20 7.24
C VAL A 145 -13.86 -13.24 8.73
N ARG A 146 -12.84 -13.67 9.47
CA ARG A 146 -12.92 -13.95 10.90
C ARG A 146 -11.78 -13.29 11.66
N GLN A 147 -12.04 -12.96 12.93
CA GLN A 147 -11.05 -12.44 13.86
C GLN A 147 -10.65 -13.51 14.87
N GLU A 148 -9.48 -13.32 15.47
CA GLU A 148 -8.90 -14.13 16.57
C GLU A 148 -8.50 -15.56 16.17
N SER A 149 -9.34 -16.31 15.46
CA SER A 149 -9.07 -17.68 15.04
C SER A 149 -9.84 -18.07 13.76
N PRO A 150 -9.52 -19.23 13.14
CA PRO A 150 -10.26 -19.76 11.98
C PRO A 150 -11.74 -20.05 12.25
N GLU A 151 -12.10 -20.34 13.50
CA GLU A 151 -13.46 -20.55 14.00
C GLU A 151 -14.02 -19.34 14.77
N GLY A 152 -13.27 -18.24 14.80
CA GLY A 152 -13.59 -17.04 15.56
C GLY A 152 -14.80 -16.29 15.01
N SER A 153 -15.05 -15.09 15.55
CA SER A 153 -16.21 -14.30 15.17
C SER A 153 -16.13 -13.88 13.69
N VAL A 154 -17.22 -14.13 12.95
CA VAL A 154 -17.36 -13.68 11.56
C VAL A 154 -17.60 -12.18 11.56
N ILE A 155 -16.79 -11.44 10.80
CA ILE A 155 -16.90 -9.99 10.64
C ILE A 155 -17.31 -9.58 9.23
N GLY A 156 -17.40 -10.53 8.30
CA GLY A 156 -17.93 -10.30 6.97
C GLY A 156 -18.00 -11.58 6.16
N THR A 157 -18.92 -11.63 5.20
CA THR A 157 -19.10 -12.76 4.30
C THR A 157 -19.17 -12.27 2.85
N GLY A 158 -18.55 -13.00 1.94
CA GLY A 158 -18.62 -12.73 0.50
C GLY A 158 -18.84 -14.00 -0.28
N LYS A 159 -19.69 -13.92 -1.31
CA LYS A 159 -19.96 -15.02 -2.24
C LYS A 159 -19.46 -14.65 -3.62
N MET A 160 -18.90 -15.63 -4.33
CA MET A 160 -18.60 -15.48 -5.75
C MET A 160 -19.92 -15.47 -6.52
N LEU A 161 -20.10 -14.44 -7.36
CA LEU A 161 -21.20 -14.41 -8.31
C LEU A 161 -20.94 -15.44 -9.40
N LYS A 162 -22.00 -15.97 -10.01
CA LYS A 162 -21.88 -16.94 -11.10
C LYS A 162 -21.11 -16.31 -12.26
N PRO A 163 -19.91 -16.81 -12.61
CA PRO A 163 -19.11 -16.23 -13.68
C PRO A 163 -19.74 -16.47 -15.04
N LYS A 164 -19.47 -15.56 -15.98
CA LYS A 164 -19.94 -15.68 -17.36
C LYS A 164 -19.02 -16.58 -18.18
N GLU A 165 -19.57 -17.20 -19.21
CA GLU A 165 -18.77 -17.99 -20.15
C GLU A 165 -17.69 -17.10 -20.81
N GLY A 166 -16.46 -17.61 -20.88
CA GLY A 166 -15.27 -16.87 -21.36
C GLY A 166 -14.61 -15.96 -20.34
N GLN A 167 -15.16 -15.80 -19.14
CA GLN A 167 -14.51 -15.09 -18.03
C GLN A 167 -13.47 -16.00 -17.35
N LEU A 168 -12.30 -15.47 -17.03
CA LEU A 168 -11.19 -16.21 -16.38
C LEU A 168 -10.95 -15.81 -14.92
N SER A 169 -11.67 -14.79 -14.44
CA SER A 169 -11.57 -14.29 -13.08
C SER A 169 -12.85 -13.59 -12.63
N GLU A 170 -13.16 -13.65 -11.34
CA GLU A 170 -14.28 -12.91 -10.73
C GLU A 170 -13.87 -12.39 -9.35
N LEU A 171 -14.55 -11.33 -8.92
CA LEU A 171 -14.32 -10.70 -7.64
C LEU A 171 -15.34 -11.18 -6.61
N ILE A 172 -14.84 -11.73 -5.50
CA ILE A 172 -15.63 -11.97 -4.30
C ILE A 172 -15.58 -10.69 -3.47
N ARG A 173 -16.73 -10.00 -3.38
CA ARG A 173 -16.88 -8.81 -2.54
C ARG A 173 -17.39 -9.21 -1.16
N ILE A 174 -16.58 -8.97 -0.14
CA ILE A 174 -16.91 -9.17 1.27
C ILE A 174 -17.20 -7.79 1.85
N ARG A 175 -18.42 -7.59 2.36
CA ARG A 175 -18.77 -6.40 3.15
C ARG A 175 -18.61 -6.75 4.62
N LEU A 176 -18.02 -5.85 5.39
CA LEU A 176 -17.93 -6.04 6.83
C LEU A 176 -19.29 -5.79 7.47
N ASP A 177 -19.69 -6.67 8.38
CA ASP A 177 -20.96 -6.58 9.11
C ASP A 177 -20.92 -5.43 10.14
N LYS A 178 -19.73 -5.11 10.64
CA LYS A 178 -19.45 -4.04 11.59
C LYS A 178 -18.10 -3.40 11.27
N PRO A 179 -17.92 -2.10 11.56
CA PRO A 179 -16.60 -1.47 11.50
C PRO A 179 -15.62 -2.18 12.43
N VAL A 180 -14.44 -2.44 11.92
CA VAL A 180 -13.31 -3.02 12.65
C VAL A 180 -12.15 -2.06 12.48
N ASP A 181 -11.63 -1.52 13.58
CA ASP A 181 -10.52 -0.56 13.54
C ASP A 181 -9.27 -1.12 14.22
N GLY A 182 -8.11 -0.61 13.80
CA GLY A 182 -6.81 -0.97 14.35
C GLY A 182 -6.07 -2.05 13.57
N VAL A 183 -4.84 -2.31 14.02
CA VAL A 183 -3.95 -3.32 13.44
C VAL A 183 -4.28 -4.68 14.03
N MET A 184 -4.60 -5.62 13.15
CA MET A 184 -4.87 -7.02 13.46
C MET A 184 -3.59 -7.82 13.25
N ASP A 185 -3.15 -8.54 14.29
CA ASP A 185 -2.01 -9.46 14.16
C ASP A 185 -2.31 -10.54 13.13
N LYS A 186 -3.52 -11.09 13.13
CA LYS A 186 -4.01 -12.09 12.19
C LYS A 186 -5.46 -11.82 11.78
N LEU A 187 -5.72 -11.89 10.48
CA LEU A 187 -7.04 -11.82 9.87
C LEU A 187 -7.29 -13.12 9.11
N TYR A 188 -8.31 -13.89 9.51
CA TYR A 188 -8.58 -15.21 8.97
C TYR A 188 -9.60 -15.15 7.85
N PHE A 189 -9.39 -15.96 6.81
CA PHE A 189 -10.28 -16.15 5.68
C PHE A 189 -10.61 -17.64 5.59
N THR A 190 -11.88 -17.98 5.77
CA THR A 190 -12.35 -19.37 5.80
C THR A 190 -13.24 -19.65 4.60
N TYR A 191 -12.89 -20.66 3.82
CA TYR A 191 -13.70 -21.24 2.77
C TYR A 191 -14.46 -22.45 3.30
N LEU A 192 -15.79 -22.39 3.22
CA LEU A 192 -16.66 -23.50 3.57
C LEU A 192 -17.36 -24.00 2.29
N PRO A 193 -17.10 -25.23 1.83
CA PRO A 193 -17.82 -25.81 0.71
C PRO A 193 -19.26 -26.10 1.13
N VAL A 194 -20.18 -25.94 0.18
CA VAL A 194 -21.53 -26.47 0.35
C VAL A 194 -21.46 -27.96 0.00
N GLU A 195 -21.92 -28.85 0.89
CA GLU A 195 -21.76 -30.32 0.73
C GLU A 195 -22.26 -30.87 -0.63
N GLU A 196 -23.27 -30.22 -1.22
CA GLU A 196 -23.85 -30.58 -2.51
C GLU A 196 -23.18 -29.93 -3.74
N GLU A 197 -22.26 -28.98 -3.53
CA GLU A 197 -21.58 -28.21 -4.58
C GLU A 197 -20.05 -28.21 -4.42
N LYS A 198 -19.42 -29.39 -4.52
CA LYS A 198 -17.95 -29.49 -4.60
C LYS A 198 -17.39 -28.67 -5.77
N LEU A 199 -16.15 -28.21 -5.66
CA LEU A 199 -15.48 -27.43 -6.70
C LEU A 199 -15.38 -28.24 -8.00
N SER A 200 -16.01 -27.76 -9.06
CA SER A 200 -16.03 -28.41 -10.38
C SER A 200 -14.70 -28.32 -11.13
N THR A 201 -13.79 -27.44 -10.68
CA THR A 201 -12.49 -27.11 -11.28
C THR A 201 -11.63 -26.44 -10.23
N ASP A 202 -10.32 -26.40 -10.47
CA ASP A 202 -9.39 -25.62 -9.66
C ASP A 202 -9.69 -24.12 -9.80
N VAL A 203 -9.84 -23.47 -8.65
CA VAL A 203 -10.00 -22.02 -8.52
C VAL A 203 -8.89 -21.53 -7.60
N ALA A 204 -8.25 -20.44 -7.97
CA ALA A 204 -7.18 -19.82 -7.20
C ALA A 204 -7.56 -18.41 -6.76
N LEU A 205 -7.12 -18.02 -5.56
CA LEU A 205 -7.08 -16.63 -5.13
C LEU A 205 -5.81 -15.98 -5.69
N VAL A 206 -5.97 -14.80 -6.31
CA VAL A 206 -4.88 -14.06 -6.95
C VAL A 206 -4.34 -12.95 -6.05
N ASN A 207 -5.23 -12.17 -5.43
CA ASN A 207 -4.88 -11.17 -4.44
C ASN A 207 -6.08 -10.81 -3.57
N VAL A 208 -5.81 -10.04 -2.52
CA VAL A 208 -6.83 -9.37 -1.72
C VAL A 208 -6.63 -7.86 -1.77
N THR A 209 -7.72 -7.09 -1.81
CA THR A 209 -7.70 -5.63 -1.73
C THR A 209 -8.68 -5.13 -0.66
N PHE A 210 -8.18 -4.33 0.26
CA PHE A 210 -8.95 -3.70 1.34
C PHE A 210 -9.47 -2.33 0.87
N GLY A 211 -10.77 -2.10 0.98
CA GLY A 211 -11.44 -0.89 0.52
C GLY A 211 -12.21 -0.21 1.65
N ARG A 212 -12.30 1.12 1.55
CA ARG A 212 -13.16 1.93 2.44
C ARG A 212 -14.63 1.78 2.09
#